data_AF-A0A924A6I7-F1
#
_entry.id   AF-A0A924A6I7-F1
#
_cell.length_a   1.000
_cell.length_b   1.000
_cell.length_c   1.000
_cell.angle_alpha   90.00
_cell.angle_beta   90.00
_cell.angle_gamma   90.00
#
_symmetry.space_group_name_H-M   'P 1'
#
loop_
_entity.id
_entity.type
_entity.pdbx_description
1 polymer ?
#
loop_
_entity_poly.entity_id
_entity_poly.type
_entity_poly.pdbx_seq_one_letter_code
_entity_poly.pdbx_strand_id
1 'polypeptide(L)' 'MIEIQSISTQLLPVMEHFYTIQGEGSHQGKAAYFIRLGGCDVGCVWCDVKDSWDASKHPLESIEML' A
#
# COMPACT_ATOMS: atom_id res chain seq x y z
N MET A 1 24.22 26.69 7.91
CA MET A 1 22.76 26.55 7.79
C MET A 1 22.51 25.42 6.82
N ILE A 2 22.45 24.19 7.34
CA ILE A 2 22.11 23.03 6.52
C ILE A 2 20.59 23.05 6.45
N GLU A 3 20.04 23.27 5.26
CA GLU A 3 18.61 23.09 5.00
C GLU A 3 18.29 21.62 5.23
N ILE A 4 17.74 21.31 6.40
CA ILE A 4 17.09 20.04 6.65
C ILE A 4 15.85 20.07 5.76
N GLN A 5 15.94 19.48 4.57
CA GLN A 5 14.79 19.29 3.70
C GLN A 5 13.71 18.61 4.55
N SER A 6 12.54 19.24 4.65
CA SER A 6 11.42 18.70 5.43
C SER A 6 11.09 17.33 4.88
N ILE A 7 11.37 16.27 5.64
CA ILE A 7 10.81 14.95 5.36
C ILE A 7 9.30 15.15 5.43
N SER A 8 8.63 15.11 4.29
CA SER A 8 7.18 15.09 4.27
C SER A 8 6.76 13.85 5.05
N THR A 9 6.07 14.03 6.17
CA THR A 9 5.44 12.93 6.91
C THR A 9 4.30 12.41 6.04
N GLN A 10 4.64 11.59 5.04
CA GLN A 10 3.72 11.15 4.02
C GLN A 10 2.87 10.04 4.63
N LEU A 11 1.65 10.39 5.02
CA LEU A 11 0.66 9.43 5.47
C LEU A 11 0.04 8.76 4.26
N LEU A 12 -0.02 7.43 4.28
CA LEU A 12 -0.57 6.60 3.21
C LEU A 12 -1.81 5.85 3.71
N PRO A 13 -2.88 5.71 2.91
CA PRO A 13 -4.04 4.90 3.27
C PRO A 13 -3.68 3.40 3.13
N VAL A 14 -3.37 2.72 4.23
CA VAL A 14 -2.92 1.32 4.22
C VAL A 14 -4.10 0.41 4.51
N MET A 15 -4.45 -0.46 3.55
CA MET A 15 -5.53 -1.44 3.69
C MET A 15 -5.08 -2.67 4.47
N GLU A 16 -3.92 -3.21 4.10
CA GLU A 16 -3.30 -4.37 4.75
C GLU A 16 -1.81 -4.40 4.42
N HIS A 17 -1.02 -4.97 5.34
CA HIS A 17 0.38 -5.26 5.11
C HIS A 17 0.77 -6.55 5.82
N PHE A 18 1.55 -7.42 5.16
CA PHE A 18 1.91 -8.73 5.69
C PHE A 18 3.09 -9.37 4.94
N TYR A 19 3.80 -10.26 5.62
CA TYR A 19 4.85 -11.09 5.04
C TYR A 19 4.29 -12.38 4.45
N THR A 20 4.61 -12.68 3.19
CA THR A 20 4.16 -13.90 2.50
C THR A 20 5.10 -14.27 1.34
N ILE A 21 4.67 -15.19 0.48
CA ILE A 21 5.29 -15.54 -0.80
C ILE A 21 4.52 -14.87 -1.94
N GLN A 22 5.23 -14.22 -2.87
CA GLN A 22 4.64 -13.69 -4.11
C GLN A 22 4.04 -14.84 -4.92
N GLY A 23 2.74 -14.72 -5.25
CA GLY A 23 1.97 -15.74 -5.95
C GLY A 23 2.04 -15.67 -7.47
N GLU A 24 2.53 -14.58 -8.06
CA GLU A 24 2.42 -14.34 -9.50
C GLU A 24 3.67 -13.73 -10.16
N GLY A 25 3.70 -13.80 -11.50
CA GLY A 25 4.72 -13.16 -12.34
C GLY A 25 6.13 -13.74 -12.20
N SER A 26 7.13 -12.98 -12.61
CA SER A 26 8.56 -13.39 -12.58
C SER A 26 9.16 -13.54 -11.18
N HIS A 27 8.42 -13.11 -10.14
CA HIS A 27 8.81 -13.20 -8.75
C HIS A 27 8.00 -14.25 -7.98
N GLN A 28 7.15 -15.02 -8.66
CA GLN A 28 6.40 -16.11 -8.06
C GLN A 28 7.33 -17.05 -7.26
N GLY A 29 6.92 -17.42 -6.05
CA GLY A 29 7.67 -18.30 -5.16
C GLY A 29 8.71 -17.59 -4.28
N LYS A 30 8.93 -16.28 -4.44
CA LYS A 30 9.86 -15.52 -3.61
C LYS A 30 9.18 -14.93 -2.39
N ALA A 31 9.89 -14.90 -1.26
CA ALA A 31 9.45 -14.17 -0.07
C ALA A 31 9.33 -12.67 -0.35
N ALA A 32 8.25 -12.06 0.14
CA ALA A 32 7.95 -10.65 -0.03
C ALA A 32 7.12 -10.11 1.14
N TYR A 33 7.33 -8.85 1.48
CA TYR A 33 6.45 -8.09 2.34
C TYR A 33 5.53 -7.24 1.47
N PHE A 34 4.22 -7.46 1.58
CA PHE A 34 3.22 -6.74 0.81
C PHE A 34 2.70 -5.58 1.65
N ILE A 35 2.54 -4.42 1.00
CA ILE A 35 1.83 -3.27 1.53
C ILE A 35 0.77 -2.92 0.48
N ARG A 36 -0.51 -3.12 0.79
CA ARG A 36 -1.62 -2.77 -0.09
C ARG A 36 -2.19 -1.43 0.34
N LEU A 37 -2.17 -0.46 -0.57
CA LEU A 37 -2.78 0.84 -0.37
C LEU A 37 -4.26 0.83 -0.75
N GLY A 38 -5.05 1.66 -0.07
CA GLY A 38 -6.40 2.02 -0.48
C GLY A 38 -6.41 3.15 -1.53
N GLY A 39 -7.43 3.16 -2.37
CA GLY A 39 -7.61 4.11 -3.47
C GLY A 39 -7.46 3.45 -4.84
N CYS A 40 -8.55 3.38 -5.61
CA CYS A 40 -8.52 2.99 -7.02
C CYS A 40 -9.68 3.66 -7.78
N ASP A 41 -9.36 4.39 -8.84
CA ASP A 41 -10.31 5.17 -9.66
C ASP A 41 -10.71 4.47 -10.97
N VAL A 42 -10.15 3.29 -11.27
CA VAL A 42 -10.39 2.56 -12.53
C VAL A 42 -11.80 1.92 -12.58
N GLY A 43 -12.31 1.43 -11.44
CA GLY A 43 -13.67 0.87 -11.38
C GLY A 43 -13.87 -0.48 -12.08
N CYS A 44 -12.85 -1.35 -12.10
CA CYS A 44 -12.92 -2.66 -12.77
C CYS A 44 -14.06 -3.55 -12.24
N VAL A 45 -14.95 -4.01 -13.14
CA VAL A 45 -16.11 -4.86 -12.79
C VAL A 45 -15.69 -6.17 -12.08
N TRP A 46 -14.56 -6.74 -12.50
CA TRP A 46 -14.00 -8.02 -12.03
C TRP A 46 -12.90 -7.87 -10.98
N CYS A 47 -12.77 -6.71 -10.34
CA CYS A 47 -11.85 -6.57 -9.21
C CYS A 47 -12.25 -7.52 -8.08
N ASP A 48 -11.30 -8.34 -7.65
CA ASP A 48 -11.39 -9.26 -6.53
C ASP A 48 -11.34 -8.56 -5.17
N VAL A 49 -10.70 -7.38 -5.09
CA VAL A 49 -10.54 -6.59 -3.86
C VAL A 49 -11.21 -5.20 -3.99
N LYS A 50 -12.53 -5.16 -4.20
CA LYS A 50 -13.29 -3.88 -4.32
C LYS A 50 -13.26 -3.01 -3.07
N ASP A 51 -13.05 -3.61 -1.91
CA ASP A 51 -12.91 -2.88 -0.64
C ASP A 51 -11.69 -1.94 -0.63
N SER A 52 -10.70 -2.17 -1.51
CA SER A 52 -9.56 -1.27 -1.68
C SER A 52 -9.91 0.07 -2.34
N TRP A 53 -11.07 0.23 -2.98
CA TRP A 53 -11.31 1.39 -3.86
C TRP A 53 -11.41 2.73 -3.13
N ASP A 54 -12.08 2.74 -1.98
CA ASP A 54 -12.28 3.97 -1.21
C ASP A 54 -11.14 4.15 -0.21
N ALA A 55 -10.20 5.05 -0.54
CA ALA A 55 -9.06 5.37 0.31
C ALA A 55 -9.47 5.87 1.71
N SER A 56 -10.63 6.52 1.85
CA SER A 56 -11.07 7.08 3.12
C SER A 56 -11.48 6.03 4.16
N LYS A 57 -11.66 4.77 3.74
CA LYS A 57 -11.98 3.63 4.61
C LYS A 57 -10.77 3.02 5.29
N HIS A 58 -9.56 3.41 4.89
CA HIS A 58 -8.32 2.78 5.34
C HIS A 58 -7.51 3.74 6.23
N PRO A 59 -6.85 3.23 7.29
CA PRO A 59 -6.05 4.06 8.19
C PRO A 59 -4.90 4.76 7.45
N LEU A 60 -4.60 5.98 7.89
CA LEU A 60 -3.47 6.75 7.43
C LEU A 60 -2.23 6.42 8.28
N GLU A 61 -1.23 5.79 7.66
CA GLU A 61 -0.01 5.33 8.33
C GLU A 61 1.22 6.01 7.75
N SER A 62 2.23 6.27 8.60
CA SER A 62 3.52 6.81 8.15
C SER A 62 4.47 5.68 7.77
N ILE A 63 5.45 5.99 6.93
CA ILE A 63 6.44 5.00 6.47
C ILE A 63 7.25 4.43 7.64
N GLU A 64 7.48 5.24 8.68
CA GLU A 64 8.23 4.82 9.87
C GLU A 64 7.49 3.79 10.73
N MET A 65 6.18 3.64 10.53
CA MET A 65 5.31 2.74 11.29
C MET A 65 5.01 1.42 10.58
N LEU A 66 5.38 1.27 9.30
CA LEU A 66 5.14 0.09 8.44
C LEU A 66 6.30 -0.91 8.44
#